data_AF-H9F5I5-F1
#
_entry.id   AF-H9F5I5-F1
#
_cell.length_a   1.000
_cell.length_b   1.000
_cell.length_c   1.000
_cell.angle_alpha   90.00
_cell.angle_beta   90.00
_cell.angle_gamma   90.00
#
_symmetry.space_group_name_H-M   'P 1'
#
loop_
_entity.id
_entity.type
_entity.pdbx_description
1 polymer ?
#
loop_
_entity_poly.entity_id
_entity_poly.type
_entity_poly.pdbx_seq_one_letter_code
_entity_poly.pdbx_strand_id
1 'polypeptide(L)' 'EYPELAEIALKSLLLFPSTYLCETGFSTLSVIKTKHRNSLNIHYPLRVALSSIQPRLDKLTSKKQAHLSH' A
#
# COMPACT_ATOMS: atom_id res chain seq x y z
N GLU A 1 27.05 -20.22 18.78
CA GLU A 1 25.88 -19.60 18.13
C GLU A 1 24.65 -20.48 18.35
N TYR A 2 23.44 -19.91 18.39
CA TYR A 2 22.18 -20.65 18.67
C TYR A 2 21.26 -20.65 17.43
N PRO A 3 21.51 -21.54 16.45
CA PRO A 3 20.80 -21.51 15.16
C PRO A 3 19.30 -21.76 15.29
N GLU A 4 18.86 -22.67 16.16
CA GLU A 4 17.44 -22.97 16.36
C GLU A 4 16.67 -21.79 16.97
N LEU A 5 17.30 -21.09 17.93
CA LEU A 5 16.72 -19.90 18.53
C LEU A 5 16.60 -18.76 17.50
N ALA A 6 17.60 -18.61 16.64
CA ALA A 6 17.56 -17.63 15.55
C ALA A 6 16.45 -17.95 14.54
N GLU A 7 16.21 -19.22 14.22
CA GLU A 7 15.13 -19.64 13.32
C GLU A 7 13.75 -19.32 13.90
N ILE A 8 13.52 -19.61 15.18
CA ILE A 8 12.25 -19.30 15.86
C ILE A 8 12.04 -17.78 15.89
N ALA A 9 13.07 -17.01 16.25
CA ALA A 9 13.00 -15.55 16.28
C ALA A 9 12.66 -14.98 14.89
N LEU A 10 13.29 -15.49 13.83
CA LEU A 10 13.00 -15.08 12.45
C LEU A 10 11.57 -15.42 12.04
N LYS A 11 11.07 -16.62 12.35
CA LYS A 11 9.67 -16.99 12.06
C LYS A 11 8.68 -16.06 12.74
N SER A 12 8.90 -15.75 14.03
CA SER A 12 8.06 -14.81 14.78
C SER A 12 8.14 -13.39 14.22
N LEU A 13 9.36 -12.91 13.89
CA LEU A 13 9.59 -11.59 13.31
C LEU A 13 9.09 -11.46 11.88
N LEU A 14 9.00 -12.54 11.10
CA LEU A 14 8.43 -12.56 9.75
C LEU A 14 6.91 -12.60 9.75
N LEU A 15 6.32 -13.30 10.73
CA LEU A 15 4.87 -13.37 10.88
C LEU A 15 4.30 -11.97 11.12
N PHE A 16 4.92 -11.17 11.99
CA PHE A 16 4.43 -9.85 12.37
C PHE A 16 4.24 -8.85 11.20
N PRO A 17 5.24 -8.57 10.34
CA PRO A 17 5.09 -7.70 9.19
C PRO A 17 4.21 -8.34 8.12
N SER A 18 4.24 -9.67 7.94
CA SER A 18 3.43 -10.33 6.92
C SER A 18 1.94 -10.34 7.26
N THR A 19 1.56 -10.57 8.52
CA THR A 19 0.17 -10.46 8.98
C THR A 19 -0.30 -9.02 8.92
N TYR A 20 0.50 -8.07 9.41
CA TYR A 20 0.15 -6.64 9.36
C TYR A 20 -0.07 -6.14 7.93
N LEU A 21 0.81 -6.49 6.98
CA LEU A 21 0.64 -6.11 5.58
C LEU A 21 -0.58 -6.78 4.93
N CYS A 22 -0.87 -8.03 5.30
CA CYS A 22 -2.07 -8.73 4.85
C CYS A 22 -3.35 -8.03 5.34
N GLU A 23 -3.45 -7.75 6.63
CA GLU A 23 -4.57 -7.04 7.25
C GLU A 23 -4.75 -5.63 6.66
N THR A 24 -3.65 -4.90 6.51
CA THR A 24 -3.63 -3.57 5.88
C THR A 24 -4.11 -3.65 4.43
N GLY A 25 -3.68 -4.68 3.69
CA GLY A 25 -4.12 -4.96 2.32
C GLY A 25 -5.62 -5.17 2.21
N PHE A 26 -6.19 -6.04 3.05
CA PHE A 26 -7.62 -6.33 3.07
C PHE A 26 -8.47 -5.13 3.53
N SER A 27 -8.02 -4.40 4.54
CA SER A 27 -8.67 -3.17 4.99
C SER A 27 -8.71 -2.13 3.87
N THR A 28 -7.57 -1.90 3.21
CA THR A 28 -7.44 -0.97 2.09
C THR A 28 -8.34 -1.36 0.90
N LEU A 29 -8.37 -2.65 0.56
CA LEU A 29 -9.26 -3.17 -0.48
C LEU A 29 -10.73 -2.90 -0.16
N SER A 30 -11.13 -3.08 1.10
CA SER A 30 -12.49 -2.82 1.56
C SER A 30 -12.86 -1.34 1.41
N VAL A 31 -11.94 -0.42 1.72
CA VAL A 31 -12.12 1.03 1.52
C VAL A 31 -12.25 1.38 0.05
N ILE A 32 -11.37 0.85 -0.81
CA ILE A 32 -11.40 1.10 -2.27
C ILE A 32 -12.74 0.62 -2.85
N LYS A 33 -13.15 -0.61 -2.52
CA LYS A 33 -14.38 -1.22 -3.04
C LYS A 33 -15.65 -0.47 -2.62
N THR A 34 -15.70 0.03 -1.38
CA THR A 34 -16.88 0.70 -0.84
C THR A 34 -16.97 2.18 -1.24
N LYS A 35 -15.85 2.92 -1.18
CA LYS A 35 -15.83 4.36 -1.46
C LYS A 35 -15.60 4.71 -2.93
N HIS A 36 -14.88 3.86 -3.67
CA HIS A 36 -14.60 4.04 -5.11
C HIS A 36 -15.32 2.95 -5.93
N ARG A 37 -16.62 2.74 -5.65
CA ARG A 37 -17.46 1.68 -6.23
C ARG A 37 -17.50 1.66 -7.77
N ASN A 38 -17.04 2.74 -8.42
CA ASN A 38 -17.00 2.88 -9.88
C ASN A 38 -15.64 2.52 -10.53
N SER A 39 -14.65 2.03 -9.78
CA SER A 39 -13.37 1.61 -10.35
C SER A 39 -13.46 0.16 -10.84
N LEU A 40 -13.51 -0.03 -12.17
CA LEU A 40 -13.46 -1.36 -12.79
C LEU A 40 -12.13 -2.09 -12.51
N ASN A 41 -11.09 -1.36 -12.10
CA ASN A 41 -9.76 -1.90 -11.82
C ASN A 41 -9.30 -1.54 -10.40
N ILE A 42 -9.25 -2.54 -9.51
CA ILE A 42 -8.80 -2.40 -8.12
C ILE A 42 -7.29 -2.48 -7.96
N HIS A 43 -6.57 -3.02 -8.96
CA HIS A 43 -5.16 -3.36 -8.84
C HIS A 43 -4.26 -2.11 -8.78
N TYR A 44 -4.54 -1.11 -9.63
CA TYR A 44 -3.81 0.16 -9.60
C TYR A 44 -3.96 0.94 -8.27
N PRO A 45 -5.18 1.22 -7.78
CA PRO A 45 -5.33 1.97 -6.53
C PRO A 45 -4.80 1.19 -5.32
N LEU A 46 -4.98 -0.14 -5.28
CA LEU A 46 -4.44 -0.96 -4.20
C LEU A 46 -2.90 -0.95 -4.18
N ARG A 47 -2.26 -1.06 -5.35
CA ARG A 47 -0.80 -0.96 -5.48
C ARG A 47 -0.28 0.37 -4.96
N VAL A 48 -0.93 1.49 -5.32
CA VAL A 48 -0.53 2.82 -4.85
C VAL A 48 -0.71 2.95 -3.34
N ALA A 49 -1.83 2.46 -2.80
CA ALA A 49 -2.16 2.60 -1.38
C ALA A 49 -1.26 1.75 -0.46
N LEU A 50 -0.77 0.59 -0.93
CA LEU A 50 0.13 -0.28 -0.17
C LEU A 50 1.63 -0.01 -0.42
N SER A 51 1.93 0.95 -1.32
CA SER A 51 3.30 1.30 -1.66
C SER A 51 3.98 2.08 -0.54
N SER A 52 5.17 1.66 -0.14
CA SER A 52 6.07 2.46 0.73
C SER A 52 6.82 3.55 -0.05
N ILE A 53 6.71 3.58 -1.38
CA ILE A 53 7.38 4.57 -2.23
C ILE A 53 6.71 5.93 -2.07
N GLN A 54 7.48 6.93 -1.66
CA GLN A 54 6.99 8.29 -1.52
C GLN A 54 6.65 8.89 -2.90
N PRO A 55 5.44 9.45 -3.09
CA PRO A 55 5.06 10.02 -4.37
C PRO A 55 5.87 11.28 -4.67
N ARG A 56 6.36 11.38 -5.90
CA ARG A 56 7.04 12.58 -6.40
C ARG A 56 6.01 13.64 -6.82
N LEU A 57 5.34 14.24 -5.84
CA LEU A 57 4.26 15.20 -6.05
C LEU A 57 4.72 16.46 -6.78
N ASP A 58 5.94 16.94 -6.52
CA ASP A 58 6.49 18.12 -7.21
C ASP A 58 6.59 17.91 -8.72
N LYS A 59 7.07 16.73 -9.13
CA LYS A 59 7.16 16.36 -10.55
C LYS A 59 5.78 16.16 -11.18
N LEU A 60 4.80 15.73 -10.39
CA LEU A 60 3.43 15.54 -10.87
C LEU A 60 2.73 16.90 -11.07
N THR A 61 2.88 17.81 -10.10
CA THR A 61 2.28 19.14 -10.12
C THR A 61 2.93 20.05 -11.16
N SER A 62 4.25 19.98 -11.33
CA SER A 62 4.97 20.76 -12.36
C SER A 62 4.53 20.45 -13.79
N LYS A 63 3.94 19.28 -14.03
CA LYS A 63 3.45 18.83 -15.34
C LYS A 63 1.96 19.09 -15.55
N LYS A 64 1.24 19.52 -14.53
CA LYS A 64 -0.20 19.73 -14.60
C LYS A 64 -0.48 21.19 -14.91
N GLN A 65 -1.05 21.48 -16.09
CA GLN A 65 -1.58 22.81 -16.38
C GLN A 65 -2.80 23.06 -15.49
N ALA A 66 -2.78 24.14 -14.71
CA ALA A 66 -3.98 24.58 -14.00
C ALA A 66 -5.00 25.05 -15.04
N HIS A 67 -6.14 24.37 -15.13
CA HIS A 67 -7.28 24.93 -15.85
C HIS A 67 -7.92 26.00 -14.97
N LEU A 68 -8.03 27.20 -15.53
CA LEU A 68 -8.86 28.24 -14.96
C LEU A 68 -10.31 27.77 -15.06
N SER A 69 -10.99 27.73 -13.92
CA SER A 69 -12.44 27.57 -13.87
C SER A 69 -13.11 28.76 -14.58
N HIS A 70 -14.13 28.48 -15.39
CA HIS A 70 -15.01 29.49 -15.98
C HIS A 70 -15.95 30.09 -14.94
#